data_AF-A0A7S0XUW3-F1
#
_entry.id   AF-A0A7S0XUW3-F1
#
_cell.length_a   1.000
_cell.length_b   1.000
_cell.length_c   1.000
_cell.angle_alpha   90.00
_cell.angle_beta   90.00
_cell.angle_gamma   90.00
#
_symmetry.space_group_name_H-M   'P 1'
#
loop_
_entity.id
_entity.type
_entity.pdbx_description
1 polymer ?
#
loop_
_entity_poly.entity_id
_entity_poly.type
_entity_poly.pdbx_seq_one_letter_code
_entity_poly.pdbx_strand_id
1 'polypeptide(L)'
;VITMGGIGPTHDDVTMRGVADGLGVGMSHSVAMEHLMHRLKQEVLEDGGQKGVSDLKCSTQRMCLMPDGTELLMEEGKEYPLLRCQNVYMLPGVPQFMRQQLTHLGRVLGCGAPFVSHRVGFSVDETTIADALARTAEEFVATSI
;
A
#
# COMPACT_ATOMS: atom_id res chain seq x y z
N VAL A 1 1.24 4.79 12.03
CA VAL A 1 0.01 5.15 11.29
C VAL A 1 0.09 4.58 9.89
N ILE A 2 -0.99 4.00 9.37
CA ILE A 2 -1.04 3.46 7.99
C ILE A 2 -2.20 4.16 7.29
N THR A 3 -1.94 4.74 6.13
CA THR A 3 -2.94 5.41 5.28
C THR A 3 -2.88 4.84 3.86
N MET A 4 -4.00 4.96 3.14
CA MET A 4 -4.19 4.39 1.81
C MET A 4 -4.95 5.35 0.91
N GLY A 5 -4.49 5.47 -0.34
CA GLY A 5 -5.10 6.36 -1.33
C GLY A 5 -4.65 7.80 -1.17
N GLY A 6 -4.98 8.64 -2.15
CA GLY A 6 -4.66 10.06 -2.13
C GLY A 6 -3.18 10.40 -2.34
N ILE A 7 -2.38 9.47 -2.89
CA ILE A 7 -0.94 9.65 -3.19
C ILE A 7 -0.65 9.70 -4.70
N GLY A 8 -1.69 9.73 -5.53
CA GLY A 8 -1.57 9.78 -6.97
C GLY A 8 -1.32 11.19 -7.51
N PRO A 9 -1.47 11.36 -8.83
CA PRO A 9 -1.17 12.61 -9.52
C PRO A 9 -2.33 13.61 -9.55
N THR A 10 -3.54 13.26 -9.14
CA THR A 10 -4.72 14.10 -9.36
C THR A 10 -4.80 15.23 -8.33
N HIS A 11 -5.73 16.17 -8.53
CA HIS A 11 -5.85 17.35 -7.65
C HIS A 11 -6.44 16.98 -6.28
N ASP A 12 -7.27 15.93 -6.25
CA ASP A 12 -7.89 15.33 -5.08
C ASP A 12 -6.96 14.34 -4.33
N ASP A 13 -5.80 14.00 -4.89
CA ASP A 13 -4.74 13.29 -4.19
C ASP A 13 -4.04 14.22 -3.17
N VAL A 14 -4.57 14.26 -1.94
CA VAL A 14 -4.13 15.18 -0.87
C VAL A 14 -3.51 14.47 0.35
N THR A 15 -3.35 13.15 0.32
CA THR A 15 -2.84 12.38 1.48
C THR A 15 -1.43 12.82 1.88
N MET A 16 -0.52 12.98 0.91
CA MET A 16 0.84 13.46 1.21
C MET A 16 0.82 14.82 1.89
N ARG A 17 -0.03 15.75 1.42
CA ARG A 17 -0.19 17.05 2.06
C ARG A 17 -0.75 16.93 3.47
N GLY A 18 -1.79 16.12 3.67
CA GLY A 18 -2.38 15.89 4.98
C GLY A 18 -1.41 15.26 5.98
N VAL A 19 -0.51 14.38 5.51
CA VAL A 19 0.57 13.82 6.34
C VAL A 19 1.57 14.90 6.74
N ALA A 20 1.98 15.77 5.82
CA ALA A 20 2.88 16.87 6.15
C ALA A 20 2.27 17.82 7.18
N ASP A 21 1.03 18.25 6.97
CA ASP A 21 0.30 19.13 7.89
C ASP A 21 0.12 18.44 9.26
N GLY A 22 -0.22 17.15 9.29
CA GLY A 22 -0.39 16.39 10.52
C GLY A 22 0.89 16.14 11.32
N LEU A 23 2.05 16.07 10.64
CA LEU A 23 3.36 15.93 11.26
C LEU A 23 4.06 17.27 11.52
N GLY A 24 3.50 18.39 11.04
CA GLY A 24 4.09 19.72 11.16
C GLY A 24 5.39 19.86 10.35
N VAL A 25 5.51 19.14 9.23
CA VAL A 25 6.69 19.20 8.34
C VAL A 25 6.36 19.93 7.03
N GLY A 26 7.40 20.42 6.35
CA GLY A 26 7.25 21.01 5.03
C GLY A 26 6.99 19.96 3.94
N MET A 27 6.83 20.46 2.72
CA MET A 27 6.75 19.64 1.51
C MET A 27 7.90 20.06 0.59
N SER A 28 8.65 19.09 0.07
CA SER A 28 9.73 19.33 -0.88
C SER A 28 9.66 18.38 -2.06
N HIS A 29 10.33 18.78 -3.14
CA HIS A 29 10.41 17.97 -4.34
C HIS A 29 11.43 16.84 -4.15
N SER A 30 10.97 15.60 -4.22
CA SER A 30 11.76 14.39 -4.09
C SER A 30 12.44 14.03 -5.42
N VAL A 31 13.74 14.30 -5.49
CA VAL A 31 14.60 13.88 -6.62
C VAL A 31 14.60 12.35 -6.78
N ALA A 32 14.54 11.61 -5.67
CA ALA A 32 14.48 10.15 -5.70
C ALA A 32 13.19 9.64 -6.35
N MET A 33 12.04 10.24 -6.02
CA MET A 33 10.77 9.93 -6.65
C MET A 33 10.77 10.32 -8.14
N GLU A 34 11.31 11.49 -8.47
CA GLU A 34 11.44 11.94 -9.85
C GLU A 34 12.24 10.94 -10.70
N HIS A 35 13.41 10.52 -10.22
CA HIS A 35 14.21 9.51 -10.91
C HIS A 35 13.46 8.19 -11.08
N LEU A 36 12.73 7.73 -10.05
CA LEU A 36 11.93 6.52 -10.16
C LEU A 36 10.84 6.67 -11.24
N MET A 37 10.07 7.75 -11.20
CA MET A 37 9.02 8.02 -12.19
C MET A 37 9.59 8.13 -13.61
N HIS A 38 10.79 8.67 -13.76
CA HIS A 38 11.49 8.69 -15.05
C HIS A 38 11.84 7.29 -15.54
N ARG A 39 12.37 6.41 -14.68
CA ARG A 39 12.68 5.02 -15.07
C ARG A 39 11.42 4.26 -15.48
N LEU A 40 10.36 4.32 -14.67
CA LEU A 40 9.10 3.64 -14.98
C LEU A 40 8.47 4.13 -16.29
N LYS A 41 8.62 5.42 -16.62
CA LYS A 41 8.18 5.96 -17.91
C LYS A 41 8.99 5.38 -19.08
N GLN A 42 10.29 5.21 -18.92
CA GLN A 42 11.14 4.65 -19.98
C GLN A 42 10.75 3.19 -20.26
N GLU A 43 10.56 2.39 -19.22
CA GLU A 43 10.12 0.98 -19.35
C GLU A 43 8.78 0.85 -20.09
N VAL A 44 7.80 1.72 -19.79
CA VAL A 44 6.50 1.72 -20.47
C VAL A 44 6.59 2.13 -21.95
N LEU A 45 7.49 3.06 -22.28
CA LEU A 45 7.72 3.49 -23.67
C LEU A 45 8.42 2.40 -24.49
N GLU A 46 9.34 1.66 -23.87
CA GLU A 46 10.03 0.52 -24.50
C GLU A 46 9.08 -0.65 -24.78
N ASP A 47 8.05 -0.86 -23.95
CA ASP A 47 7.03 -1.90 -24.13
C ASP A 47 5.90 -1.51 -25.11
N GLY A 48 6.08 -0.44 -25.89
CA GLY A 48 5.13 0.00 -26.92
C GLY A 48 3.90 0.75 -26.40
N GLY A 49 3.90 1.14 -25.12
CA GLY A 49 2.83 1.90 -24.49
C GLY A 49 2.76 3.36 -24.96
N GLN A 50 1.96 3.64 -26.00
CA GLN A 50 1.64 5.00 -26.43
C GLN A 50 0.61 5.65 -25.48
N LYS A 51 1.02 6.05 -24.27
CA LYS A 51 0.22 7.00 -23.47
C LYS A 51 0.90 8.36 -23.43
N GLY A 52 0.13 9.38 -23.80
CA GLY A 52 0.57 10.75 -24.12
C GLY A 52 1.59 11.34 -23.15
N VAL A 53 2.78 11.59 -23.68
CA VAL A 53 3.96 12.14 -22.98
C VAL A 53 3.72 13.55 -22.39
N SER A 54 2.69 14.28 -22.86
CA SER A 54 2.36 15.65 -22.43
C SER A 54 1.63 15.74 -21.09
N ASP A 55 0.65 14.88 -20.82
CA ASP A 55 -0.14 14.91 -19.56
C ASP A 55 0.64 14.31 -18.37
N LEU A 56 1.77 13.66 -18.66
CA LEU A 56 2.67 13.02 -17.72
C LEU A 56 3.60 14.00 -16.97
N LYS A 57 3.75 15.26 -17.41
CA LYS A 57 4.66 16.21 -16.75
C LYS A 57 4.06 16.78 -15.48
N CYS A 58 2.85 17.33 -15.54
CA CYS A 58 2.19 17.95 -14.39
C CYS A 58 1.78 16.90 -13.33
N SER A 59 1.32 15.73 -13.78
CA SER A 59 0.95 14.59 -12.94
C SER A 59 2.15 14.04 -12.15
N THR A 60 3.30 13.86 -12.81
CA THR A 60 4.53 13.39 -12.13
C THR A 60 5.07 14.41 -11.14
N GLN A 61 5.03 15.71 -11.46
CA GLN A 61 5.48 16.75 -10.54
C GLN A 61 4.71 16.74 -9.21
N ARG A 62 3.39 16.47 -9.25
CA ARG A 62 2.57 16.36 -8.03
C ARG A 62 2.97 15.16 -7.18
N MET A 63 3.26 14.01 -7.81
CA MET A 63 3.72 12.82 -7.11
C MET A 63 5.13 12.97 -6.51
N CYS A 64 5.97 13.82 -7.11
CA CYS A 64 7.30 14.13 -6.58
C CYS A 64 7.27 15.13 -5.41
N LEU A 65 6.16 15.83 -5.18
CA LEU A 65 6.03 16.72 -4.02
C LEU A 65 5.59 15.92 -2.79
N MET A 66 6.49 15.77 -1.82
CA MET A 66 6.32 14.85 -0.69
C MET A 66 6.62 15.55 0.64
N PRO A 67 6.12 15.03 1.79
CA PRO A 67 6.51 15.53 3.10
C PRO A 67 8.02 15.44 3.31
N ASP A 68 8.60 16.44 3.97
CA ASP A 68 10.03 16.44 4.28
C ASP A 68 10.39 15.22 5.16
N GLY A 69 11.50 14.56 4.81
CA GLY A 69 11.92 13.32 5.46
C GLY A 69 11.16 12.07 5.00
N THR A 70 10.47 12.12 3.86
CA THR A 70 9.88 10.92 3.26
C THR A 70 10.96 9.99 2.69
N GLU A 71 10.95 8.75 3.16
CA GLU A 71 11.74 7.62 2.66
C GLU A 71 10.95 6.84 1.61
N LEU A 72 11.63 6.47 0.52
CA LEU A 72 11.12 5.57 -0.51
C LEU A 72 11.68 4.17 -0.24
N LEU A 73 10.88 3.32 0.40
CA LEU A 73 11.28 1.95 0.70
C LEU A 73 11.03 1.09 -0.54
N MET A 74 12.10 0.69 -1.23
CA MET A 74 12.04 -0.16 -2.43
C MET A 74 12.17 -1.64 -2.04
N GLU A 75 11.41 -2.49 -2.73
CA GLU A 75 11.54 -3.95 -2.68
C GLU A 75 12.07 -4.45 -4.03
N GLU A 76 12.98 -5.43 -4.01
CA GLU A 76 13.55 -6.01 -5.22
C GLU A 76 12.44 -6.61 -6.12
N GLY A 77 12.47 -6.27 -7.40
CA GLY A 77 11.45 -6.69 -8.36
C GLY A 77 10.09 -5.98 -8.22
N LYS A 78 9.99 -4.89 -7.46
CA LYS A 78 8.79 -4.04 -7.40
C LYS A 78 9.01 -2.68 -8.06
N GLU A 79 8.01 -2.27 -8.84
CA GLU A 79 8.01 -0.99 -9.56
C GLU A 79 7.76 0.22 -8.63
N TYR A 80 6.96 0.04 -7.58
CA TYR A 80 6.50 1.14 -6.73
C TYR A 80 7.01 1.04 -5.27
N PRO A 81 7.57 2.12 -4.69
CA PRO A 81 8.08 2.17 -3.32
C PRO A 81 6.96 2.29 -2.31
N LEU A 82 7.18 1.71 -1.13
CA LEU A 82 6.38 2.02 0.05
C LEU A 82 6.86 3.35 0.60
N LEU A 83 5.95 4.33 0.70
CA LEU A 83 6.30 5.66 1.17
C LEU A 83 6.18 5.72 2.68
N ARG A 84 7.22 6.23 3.34
CA ARG A 84 7.26 6.39 4.78
C ARG A 84 7.73 7.79 5.14
N CYS A 85 6.94 8.53 5.91
CA CYS A 85 7.41 9.76 6.57
C CYS A 85 7.29 9.54 8.09
N GLN A 86 8.42 9.52 8.79
CA GLN A 86 8.49 9.17 10.22
C GLN A 86 7.82 7.81 10.53
N ASN A 87 6.72 7.80 11.29
CA ASN A 87 5.92 6.62 11.65
C ASN A 87 4.63 6.49 10.82
N VAL A 88 4.52 7.22 9.70
CA VAL A 88 3.37 7.20 8.79
C VAL A 88 3.74 6.49 7.49
N TYR A 89 3.01 5.42 7.16
CA TYR A 89 3.15 4.68 5.91
C TYR A 89 2.00 5.03 4.97
N MET A 90 2.33 5.46 3.75
CA MET A 90 1.36 5.91 2.75
C MET A 90 1.31 4.93 1.58
N LEU A 91 0.20 4.22 1.45
CA LEU A 91 -0.02 3.18 0.45
C LEU A 91 -0.87 3.69 -0.71
N PRO A 92 -0.68 3.16 -1.93
CA PRO A 92 -1.51 3.49 -3.08
C PRO A 92 -2.94 2.99 -2.87
N GLY A 93 -3.92 3.72 -3.42
CA GLY A 93 -5.35 3.36 -3.34
C GLY A 93 -5.78 2.27 -4.34
N VAL A 94 -4.99 2.02 -5.39
CA VAL A 94 -5.30 0.99 -6.38
C VAL A 94 -5.15 -0.40 -5.72
N PRO A 95 -6.20 -1.25 -5.69
CA PRO A 95 -6.19 -2.49 -4.90
C PRO A 95 -5.04 -3.45 -5.23
N GLN A 96 -4.62 -3.50 -6.50
CA GLN A 96 -3.48 -4.33 -6.92
C GLN A 96 -2.17 -3.88 -6.26
N PHE A 97 -1.85 -2.58 -6.34
CA PHE A 97 -0.64 -2.03 -5.75
C PHE A 97 -0.71 -2.04 -4.22
N MET A 98 -1.88 -1.74 -3.65
CA MET A 98 -2.13 -1.88 -2.21
C MET A 98 -1.74 -3.28 -1.70
N ARG A 99 -2.19 -4.35 -2.35
CA ARG A 99 -1.93 -5.73 -1.89
C ARG A 99 -0.44 -6.06 -1.89
N GLN A 100 0.27 -5.60 -2.92
CA GLN A 100 1.73 -5.75 -3.00
C GLN A 100 2.42 -4.99 -1.85
N GLN A 101 1.97 -3.76 -1.58
CA GLN A 101 2.56 -2.91 -0.55
C GLN A 101 2.22 -3.34 0.88
N LEU A 102 1.07 -3.98 1.12
CA LEU A 102 0.75 -4.56 2.42
C LEU A 102 1.71 -5.69 2.78
N THR A 103 2.06 -6.54 1.82
CA THR A 103 3.06 -7.60 2.03
C THR A 103 4.43 -7.00 2.35
N HIS A 104 4.85 -5.97 1.62
CA HIS A 104 6.10 -5.25 1.88
C HIS A 104 6.08 -4.58 3.26
N LEU A 105 5.00 -3.86 3.59
CA LEU A 105 4.81 -3.22 4.88
C LEU A 105 4.92 -4.21 6.04
N GLY A 106 4.35 -5.41 5.90
CA GLY A 106 4.48 -6.48 6.91
C GLY A 106 5.94 -6.85 7.19
N ARG A 107 6.80 -6.87 6.17
CA ARG A 107 8.24 -7.12 6.36
C ARG A 107 8.96 -5.94 7.02
N VAL A 108 8.57 -4.70 6.68
CA VAL A 108 9.15 -3.48 7.26
C VAL A 108 8.80 -3.32 8.73
N LEU A 109 7.54 -3.60 9.11
CA LEU A 109 7.08 -3.51 10.49
C LEU A 109 7.56 -4.68 11.37
N GLY A 110 7.98 -5.78 10.74
CA GLY A 110 8.29 -7.02 11.43
C GLY A 110 7.03 -7.80 11.82
N CYS A 111 7.21 -9.08 12.11
CA CYS A 111 6.12 -9.97 12.53
C CYS A 111 5.96 -9.93 14.06
N GLY A 112 4.73 -9.72 14.53
CA GLY A 112 4.33 -10.03 15.89
C GLY A 112 4.13 -11.54 16.09
N ALA A 113 3.36 -11.93 17.10
CA ALA A 113 2.98 -13.33 17.30
C ALA A 113 2.32 -13.91 16.02
N PRO A 114 2.63 -15.15 15.64
CA PRO A 114 2.07 -15.75 14.44
C PRO A 114 0.55 -15.86 14.56
N PHE A 115 -0.16 -15.39 13.53
CA PHE A 115 -1.60 -15.54 13.38
C PHE A 115 -1.87 -16.56 12.27
N VAL A 116 -2.64 -17.61 12.59
CA VAL A 116 -3.02 -18.66 11.64
C VAL A 116 -4.52 -18.56 11.40
N SER A 117 -4.92 -18.47 10.13
CA SER A 117 -6.32 -18.46 9.71
C SER A 117 -6.51 -19.50 8.63
N HIS A 118 -7.45 -20.40 8.84
CA HIS A 118 -7.89 -21.37 7.85
C HIS A 118 -9.34 -21.06 7.43
N ARG A 119 -9.67 -21.39 6.18
CA ARG A 119 -11.04 -21.29 5.68
C ARG A 119 -11.46 -22.63 5.13
N VAL A 120 -12.55 -23.16 5.66
CA VAL A 120 -13.21 -24.39 5.18
C VAL A 120 -14.55 -23.97 4.59
N GLY A 121 -14.81 -24.34 3.34
CA GLY A 121 -16.06 -24.04 2.66
C GLY A 121 -17.02 -25.22 2.75
N PHE A 122 -18.30 -24.95 2.99
CA PHE A 122 -19.37 -25.96 3.05
C PHE A 122 -20.52 -25.57 2.12
N SER A 123 -21.21 -26.58 1.59
CA SER A 123 -22.42 -26.42 0.78
C SER A 123 -23.66 -26.94 1.52
N VAL A 124 -23.79 -26.57 2.79
CA VAL A 124 -24.92 -26.95 3.67
C VAL A 124 -25.34 -25.74 4.51
N ASP A 125 -26.56 -25.80 5.07
CA ASP A 125 -27.05 -24.76 5.98
C ASP A 125 -26.25 -24.76 7.29
N GLU A 126 -26.06 -23.57 7.87
CA GLU A 126 -25.30 -23.38 9.11
C GLU A 126 -25.83 -24.25 10.26
N THR A 127 -27.16 -24.38 10.38
CA THR A 127 -27.81 -25.23 11.40
C THR A 127 -27.40 -26.70 11.31
N THR A 128 -26.97 -27.17 10.13
CA THR A 128 -26.51 -28.55 9.93
C THR A 128 -25.15 -28.80 10.57
N ILE A 129 -24.32 -27.76 10.69
CA ILE A 129 -22.95 -27.85 11.22
C ILE A 129 -22.77 -27.15 12.57
N ALA A 130 -23.78 -26.41 13.05
CA ALA A 130 -23.71 -25.61 14.27
C ALA A 130 -23.21 -26.41 15.48
N ASP A 131 -23.75 -27.60 15.73
CA ASP A 131 -23.32 -28.46 16.84
C ASP A 131 -21.86 -28.91 16.71
N ALA A 132 -21.39 -29.16 15.49
CA ALA A 132 -20.00 -29.52 15.25
C ALA A 132 -19.05 -28.32 15.47
N LEU A 133 -19.45 -27.12 15.03
CA LEU A 133 -18.69 -25.89 15.27
C LEU A 133 -18.63 -25.57 16.76
N ALA A 134 -19.76 -25.67 17.48
CA ALA A 134 -19.82 -25.44 18.93
C ALA A 134 -18.87 -26.37 19.70
N ARG A 135 -18.92 -27.68 19.43
CA ARG A 135 -17.98 -28.65 20.05
C ARG A 135 -16.52 -28.32 19.74
N THR A 136 -16.22 -27.90 18.52
CA THR A 136 -14.85 -27.54 18.13
C THR A 136 -14.39 -26.28 18.87
N ALA A 137 -15.25 -25.28 19.06
CA ALA A 137 -14.94 -24.08 19.83
C ALA A 137 -14.73 -24.37 21.33
N GLU A 138 -15.49 -25.32 21.89
CA GLU A 138 -15.31 -25.79 23.27
C GLU A 138 -14.00 -26.57 23.46
N GLU A 139 -13.63 -27.42 22.49
CA GLU A 139 -12.40 -28.21 22.53
C GLU A 139 -11.15 -27.34 22.33
N PHE A 140 -11.22 -26.34 21.45
CA PHE A 140 -10.10 -25.47 21.08
C PHE A 140 -10.32 -24.02 21.52
N VAL A 141 -10.35 -23.79 22.84
CA VAL A 141 -10.65 -22.49 23.48
C VAL A 141 -9.74 -21.33 23.04
N ALA A 142 -8.54 -21.62 22.52
CA ALA A 142 -7.61 -20.61 22.00
C ALA A 142 -7.92 -20.18 20.53
N THR A 143 -8.92 -20.78 19.89
CA THR A 143 -9.28 -20.57 18.49
C THR A 143 -10.65 -19.91 18.38
N SER A 144 -10.77 -18.91 17.50
CA SER A 144 -12.07 -18.40 17.07
C SER A 144 -12.50 -19.16 15.82
N ILE A 145 -13.76 -19.62 15.80
CA ILE A 145 -14.39 -20.34 14.69
C ILE A 145 -15.54 -19.50 14.15
#